data_AF-A0AAE1RE60-F1
#
_entry.id   AF-A0AAE1RE60-F1
#
_cell.length_a   1.000
_cell.length_b   1.000
_cell.length_c   1.000
_cell.angle_alpha   90.00
_cell.angle_beta   90.00
_cell.angle_gamma   90.00
#
_symmetry.space_group_name_H-M   'P 1'
#
loop_
_entity.id
_entity.type
_entity.pdbx_description
1 polymer ?
#
loop_
_entity_poly.entity_id
_entity_poly.type
_entity_poly.pdbx_seq_one_letter_code
_entity_poly.pdbx_strand_id
1 'polypeptide(L)'
;MLVDSIKATKKDDPSGTFGLCYESENGIIDAPKIVAHFTNADLELLPSSTFAQVEEGLVCLTIVPAEDIAIFGNLAQGNFLIGYDLVANKGSLKKYTNAMEMFQKTVVTLE
;
A
#
# COMPACT_ATOMS: atom_id res chain seq x y z
N MET A 1 12.30 13.59 7.56
CA MET A 1 12.18 12.52 6.53
C MET A 1 11.01 11.61 6.89
N LEU A 2 10.56 10.66 6.04
CA LEU A 2 9.48 9.70 6.37
C LEU A 2 9.71 9.05 7.75
N VAL A 3 10.96 8.68 7.97
CA VAL A 3 11.53 8.11 9.18
C VAL A 3 11.22 8.89 10.47
N ASP A 4 11.03 10.21 10.40
CA ASP A 4 10.78 11.10 11.56
C ASP A 4 9.31 11.50 11.71
N SER A 5 8.47 11.13 10.75
CA SER A 5 7.04 11.52 10.73
C SER A 5 6.15 10.58 11.55
N ILE A 6 6.68 9.42 11.93
CA ILE A 6 5.96 8.37 12.67
C ILE A 6 6.43 8.38 14.12
N LYS A 7 5.48 8.52 15.05
CA LYS A 7 5.74 8.53 16.50
C LYS A 7 5.68 7.11 17.08
N ALA A 8 6.63 6.26 16.67
CA ALA A 8 6.77 4.90 17.18
C ALA A 8 8.25 4.52 17.35
N THR A 9 8.52 3.54 18.19
CA THR A 9 9.88 2.99 18.38
C THR A 9 10.30 2.26 17.11
N LYS A 10 11.44 2.63 16.53
CA LYS A 10 12.01 1.89 15.40
C LYS A 10 12.59 0.57 15.87
N LYS A 11 12.44 -0.46 15.04
CA LYS A 11 13.00 -1.78 15.27
C LYS A 11 13.49 -2.36 13.96
N ASP A 12 14.57 -3.12 14.01
CA ASP A 12 15.11 -3.78 12.82
C ASP A 12 14.24 -4.98 12.42
N ASP A 13 14.09 -5.20 11.12
CA ASP A 13 13.47 -6.41 10.58
C ASP A 13 14.47 -7.58 10.66
N PRO A 14 14.17 -8.66 11.42
CA PRO A 14 15.05 -9.82 11.52
C PRO A 14 15.34 -10.51 10.18
N SER A 15 14.45 -10.38 9.19
CA SER A 15 14.63 -10.97 7.86
C SER A 15 15.51 -10.12 6.93
N GLY A 16 15.71 -8.84 7.25
CA GLY A 16 16.44 -7.88 6.42
C GLY A 16 15.72 -7.48 5.13
N THR A 17 14.45 -7.83 4.96
CA THR A 17 13.66 -7.53 3.77
C THR A 17 13.19 -6.08 3.76
N PHE A 18 12.75 -5.59 4.92
CA PHE A 18 12.15 -4.27 5.07
C PHE A 18 13.14 -3.28 5.69
N GLY A 19 13.37 -2.16 4.99
CA GLY A 19 14.33 -1.14 5.43
C GLY A 19 13.82 -0.19 6.52
N LEU A 20 12.53 -0.24 6.88
CA LEU A 20 11.94 0.63 7.89
C LEU A 20 10.80 -0.07 8.62
N CYS A 21 10.99 -0.34 9.91
CA CYS A 21 9.98 -0.97 10.75
C CYS A 21 9.88 -0.30 12.12
N TYR A 22 8.74 -0.54 12.76
CA TYR A 22 8.38 0.04 14.05
C TYR A 22 7.67 -0.98 14.92
N GLU A 23 7.84 -0.83 16.23
CA GLU A 23 7.06 -1.56 17.23
C GLU A 23 5.60 -1.10 17.19
N SER A 24 4.68 -2.06 17.27
CA SER A 24 3.24 -1.80 17.32
C SER A 24 2.50 -2.88 18.10
N GLU A 25 1.86 -2.52 19.21
CA GLU A 25 1.12 -3.46 20.06
C GLU A 25 -0.10 -4.07 19.36
N ASN A 26 -0.72 -3.36 18.43
CA ASN A 26 -1.96 -3.76 17.75
C ASN A 26 -1.80 -3.99 16.24
N GLY A 27 -0.55 -3.98 15.73
CA GLY A 27 -0.27 -4.12 14.30
C GLY A 27 -0.66 -2.90 13.45
N ILE A 28 -1.02 -1.78 14.08
CA ILE A 28 -1.42 -0.53 13.42
C ILE A 28 -0.36 0.55 13.67
N ILE A 29 -0.15 1.41 12.67
CA ILE A 29 0.74 2.57 12.78
C ILE A 29 0.05 3.82 12.26
N ASP A 30 0.29 4.95 12.93
CA ASP A 30 -0.14 6.28 12.45
C ASP A 30 0.81 6.71 11.32
N ALA A 31 0.56 6.17 10.13
CA ALA A 31 1.37 6.45 8.95
C ALA A 31 1.09 7.86 8.41
N PRO A 32 2.12 8.59 7.95
CA PRO A 32 1.90 9.84 7.24
C PRO A 32 1.17 9.58 5.92
N LYS A 33 0.57 10.62 5.36
CA LYS A 33 0.01 10.59 4.02
C LYS A 33 1.10 10.28 2.99
N ILE A 34 0.92 9.18 2.24
CA ILE A 34 1.77 8.79 1.12
C ILE A 34 0.94 8.87 -0.17
N VAL A 35 1.48 9.56 -1.18
CA VAL A 35 0.84 9.74 -2.49
C VAL A 35 1.77 9.19 -3.57
N ALA A 36 1.25 8.29 -4.39
CA ALA A 36 1.92 7.85 -5.62
C ALA A 36 1.52 8.77 -6.77
N HIS A 37 2.53 9.38 -7.40
CA HIS A 37 2.35 10.32 -8.51
C HIS A 37 2.54 9.59 -9.84
N PHE A 38 1.49 9.57 -10.67
CA PHE A 38 1.51 9.11 -12.05
C PHE A 38 1.35 10.30 -12.99
N THR A 39 1.69 10.14 -14.28
CA THR A 39 1.70 11.24 -15.26
C THR A 39 0.41 12.07 -15.30
N ASN A 40 -0.74 11.48 -15.02
CA ASN A 40 -2.04 12.17 -15.06
C ASN A 40 -2.92 11.87 -13.82
N ALA A 41 -2.34 11.37 -12.74
CA ALA A 41 -3.12 10.98 -11.55
C ALA A 41 -2.26 10.96 -10.29
N ASP A 42 -2.86 11.41 -9.19
CA ASP A 42 -2.29 11.28 -7.85
C ASP A 42 -3.14 10.30 -7.05
N LEU A 43 -2.50 9.28 -6.48
CA LEU A 43 -3.16 8.26 -5.69
C LEU A 43 -2.68 8.30 -4.26
N GLU A 44 -3.55 8.77 -3.37
CA GLU A 44 -3.35 8.65 -1.93
C GLU A 44 -3.53 7.19 -1.52
N LEU A 45 -2.44 6.60 -1.02
CA LEU A 45 -2.40 5.21 -0.57
C LEU A 45 -2.91 5.13 0.87
N LEU A 46 -3.62 4.04 1.18
CA LEU A 46 -4.05 3.77 2.53
C LEU A 46 -2.85 3.32 3.39
N PRO A 47 -2.84 3.60 4.70
CA PRO A 47 -1.80 3.10 5.60
C PRO A 47 -1.59 1.58 5.47
N SER A 48 -2.67 0.80 5.37
CA SER A 48 -2.65 -0.65 5.18
C SER A 48 -2.07 -1.12 3.83
N SER A 49 -1.94 -0.22 2.85
CA SER A 49 -1.31 -0.50 1.56
C SER A 49 0.20 -0.24 1.57
N THR A 50 0.68 0.56 2.52
CA THR A 50 2.09 1.00 2.62
C THR A 50 2.81 0.47 3.85
N PHE A 51 2.07 0.06 4.88
CA PHE A 51 2.59 -0.54 6.11
C PHE A 51 1.84 -1.83 6.40
N ALA A 52 2.58 -2.89 6.72
CA ALA A 52 2.02 -4.19 7.06
C ALA A 52 2.66 -4.74 8.33
N GLN A 53 1.88 -5.46 9.11
CA GLN A 53 2.39 -6.26 10.21
C GLN A 53 3.08 -7.50 9.63
N VAL A 54 4.39 -7.63 9.83
CA VAL A 54 5.20 -8.71 9.23
C VAL A 54 5.51 -9.81 10.26
N GLU A 55 5.53 -9.45 11.53
CA GLU A 55 5.55 -10.36 12.68
C GLU A 55 4.71 -9.75 13.81
N GLU A 56 4.39 -10.54 14.83
CA GLU A 56 3.69 -10.04 16.01
C GLU A 56 4.48 -8.89 16.64
N GLY A 57 3.84 -7.73 16.83
CA GLY A 57 4.50 -6.55 17.39
C GLY A 57 5.33 -5.71 16.42
N LEU A 58 5.49 -6.09 15.14
CA LEU A 58 6.33 -5.37 14.17
C LEU A 58 5.58 -4.99 12.90
N VAL A 59 5.55 -3.69 12.62
CA VAL A 59 4.95 -3.12 11.41
C VAL A 59 6.02 -2.47 10.55
N CYS A 60 6.07 -2.83 9.27
CA CYS A 60 7.12 -2.41 8.34
C CYS A 60 6.55 -1.67 7.13
N LEU A 61 7.32 -0.71 6.62
CA LEU A 61 7.09 -0.07 5.33
C LEU A 61 7.26 -1.10 4.21
N THR A 62 6.23 -1.29 3.38
CA THR A 62 6.20 -2.30 2.31
C THR A 62 6.77 -1.80 0.99
N ILE A 63 7.23 -0.55 0.94
CA ILE A 63 7.96 0.03 -0.18
C ILE A 63 9.45 -0.31 -0.01
N VAL A 64 9.88 -1.34 -0.71
CA VAL A 64 11.26 -1.83 -0.67
C VAL A 64 12.08 -1.31 -1.87
N PRO A 65 13.41 -1.18 -1.75
CA PRO A 65 14.27 -0.83 -2.88
C PRO A 65 14.13 -1.82 -4.03
N ALA A 66 14.20 -1.33 -5.26
CA ALA A 66 14.25 -2.14 -6.48
C ALA A 66 15.45 -1.70 -7.33
N GLU A 67 16.19 -2.64 -7.89
CA GLU A 67 17.41 -2.36 -8.67
C GLU A 67 17.11 -1.98 -10.12
N ASP A 68 16.11 -2.61 -10.75
CA ASP A 68 15.83 -2.44 -12.18
C ASP A 68 14.44 -1.85 -12.46
N ILE A 69 13.39 -2.57 -12.05
CA ILE A 69 12.00 -2.25 -12.38
C ILE A 69 11.24 -1.97 -11.08
N ALA A 70 10.64 -0.78 -10.99
CA ALA A 70 9.71 -0.45 -9.92
C ALA A 70 8.37 -1.14 -10.17
N ILE A 71 7.91 -1.94 -9.20
CA ILE A 71 6.65 -2.68 -9.29
C ILE A 71 5.64 -2.07 -8.34
N PHE A 72 4.48 -1.68 -8.87
CA PHE A 72 3.34 -1.27 -8.06
C PHE A 72 2.57 -2.52 -7.61
N GLY A 73 2.92 -3.07 -6.44
CA GLY A 73 2.46 -4.38 -5.96
C GLY A 73 0.99 -4.45 -5.52
N ASN A 74 0.53 -5.67 -5.23
CA ASN A 74 -0.85 -5.99 -4.85
C ASN A 74 -1.36 -5.18 -3.64
N LEU A 75 -0.53 -4.92 -2.63
CA LEU A 75 -0.91 -4.12 -1.46
C LEU A 75 -1.27 -2.68 -1.85
N ALA A 76 -0.48 -2.09 -2.75
CA ALA A 76 -0.71 -0.73 -3.26
C ALA A 76 -1.89 -0.66 -4.23
N GLN A 77 -2.23 -1.78 -4.88
CA GLN A 77 -3.41 -1.93 -5.74
C GLN A 77 -4.70 -2.26 -4.96
N GLY A 78 -4.58 -2.72 -3.72
CA GLY A 78 -5.72 -3.04 -2.86
C GLY A 78 -6.65 -1.85 -2.69
N ASN A 79 -7.96 -2.11 -2.67
CA ASN A 79 -9.02 -1.10 -2.59
C ASN A 79 -9.16 -0.17 -3.82
N PHE A 80 -8.62 -0.59 -4.97
CA PHE A 80 -8.89 0.05 -6.26
C PHE A 80 -9.56 -0.93 -7.23
N LEU A 81 -10.46 -0.42 -8.06
CA LEU A 81 -10.83 -1.08 -9.30
C LEU A 81 -9.78 -0.73 -10.36
N ILE A 82 -9.21 -1.77 -10.96
CA ILE A 82 -8.12 -1.65 -11.94
C ILE A 82 -8.68 -1.94 -13.32
N GLY A 83 -8.53 -0.98 -14.23
CA GLY A 83 -8.90 -1.15 -15.63
C GLY A 83 -7.67 -1.17 -16.52
N TYR A 84 -7.59 -2.14 -17.43
CA TYR A 84 -6.56 -2.24 -18.45
C TYR A 84 -7.19 -2.05 -19.83
N ASP A 85 -6.84 -0.97 -20.51
CA ASP A 85 -7.19 -0.74 -21.90
C ASP A 85 -6.00 -1.11 -22.78
N LEU A 86 -6.05 -2.31 -23.37
CA LEU A 86 -4.97 -2.85 -24.20
C LEU A 86 -4.91 -2.17 -25.58
N VAL A 87 -6.00 -1.58 -26.06
CA VAL A 87 -6.03 -0.90 -27.36
C VAL A 87 -5.38 0.48 -27.25
N ALA A 88 -5.70 1.22 -26.18
CA ALA A 88 -5.09 2.52 -25.90
C ALA A 88 -3.75 2.41 -25.17
N ASN A 89 -3.35 1.22 -24.72
CA ASN A 89 -2.19 0.94 -23.87
C ASN A 89 -2.17 1.81 -22.59
N LYS A 90 -3.28 1.79 -21.85
CA LYS A 90 -3.48 2.62 -20.64
C LYS A 90 -4.03 1.81 -19.48
N GLY A 91 -3.54 2.13 -18.29
CA GLY A 91 -4.11 1.68 -17.03
C GLY A 91 -5.01 2.76 -16.40
N SER A 92 -5.97 2.34 -15.58
CA SER A 92 -6.80 3.21 -14.75
C SER A 92 -6.98 2.63 -13.36
N LEU A 93 -7.02 3.51 -12.36
CA LEU A 93 -7.21 3.16 -10.95
C LEU A 93 -8.36 3.99 -10.40
N LYS A 94 -9.40 3.32 -9.93
CA LYS A 94 -10.56 3.96 -9.29
C LYS A 94 -10.68 3.48 -7.85
N LYS A 95 -10.51 4.39 -6.89
CA LYS A 95 -10.62 4.09 -5.46
C LYS A 95 -12.05 3.65 -5.10
N TYR A 96 -12.17 2.62 -4.28
CA TYR A 96 -13.45 2.32 -3.62
C TYR A 96 -13.76 3.37 -2.56
N THR A 97 -15.00 3.84 -2.53
CA THR A 97 -15.43 4.88 -1.58
C THR A 97 -15.89 4.31 -0.25
N ASN A 98 -16.27 3.03 -0.20
CA ASN A 98 -16.63 2.31 1.01
C ASN A 98 -16.55 0.79 0.82
N ALA A 99 -16.58 0.05 1.94
CA ALA A 99 -16.50 -1.41 1.93
C ALA A 99 -17.67 -2.06 1.19
N MET A 100 -18.89 -1.49 1.26
CA MET A 100 -20.05 -2.03 0.53
C MET A 100 -19.85 -1.97 -0.98
N GLU A 101 -19.29 -0.88 -1.52
CA GLU A 101 -18.95 -0.76 -2.93
C GLU A 101 -17.95 -1.84 -3.35
N MET A 102 -16.95 -2.10 -2.52
CA MET A 102 -15.96 -3.16 -2.76
C MET A 102 -16.61 -4.55 -2.77
N PHE A 103 -17.43 -4.87 -1.76
CA PHE A 103 -18.13 -6.16 -1.67
C PHE A 103 -19.08 -6.37 -2.84
N GLN A 104 -19.90 -5.37 -3.19
CA GLN A 104 -20.83 -5.45 -4.31
C GLN A 104 -20.11 -5.73 -5.63
N LYS A 105 -19.03 -5.02 -5.93
CA LYS A 105 -18.30 -5.25 -7.18
C LYS A 105 -17.59 -6.59 -7.21
N THR A 106 -17.02 -7.03 -6.08
CA THR A 106 -16.38 -8.35 -5.98
C THR A 106 -17.39 -9.47 -6.22
N VAL A 107 -18.58 -9.38 -5.61
CA VAL A 107 -19.66 -10.37 -5.81
C VAL A 107 -20.15 -10.36 -7.26
N VAL A 108 -20.35 -9.20 -7.88
CA VAL A 108 -20.80 -9.09 -9.29
C VAL A 108 -19.76 -9.63 -10.28
N THR A 109 -18.46 -9.58 -9.99
CA THR A 109 -17.42 -10.20 -10.84
C THR A 109 -17.31 -11.72 -10.67
N LEU A 110 -17.99 -12.32 -9.69
CA LEU A 110 -17.97 -13.76 -9.45
C LEU A 110 -19.21 -14.48 -10.02
N GLU A 111 -20.10 -13.75 -10.71
CA GLU A 111 -21.28 -14.28 -11.42
C GLU A 111 -21.13 -14.19 -12.95
#